data_AF-A0A0F1AUR2-F1
#
_entry.id   AF-A0A0F1AUR2-F1
#
_cell.length_a   1.000
_cell.length_b   1.000
_cell.length_c   1.000
_cell.angle_alpha   90.00
_cell.angle_beta   90.00
_cell.angle_gamma   90.00
#
_symmetry.space_group_name_H-M   'P 1'
#
loop_
_entity.id
_entity.type
_entity.pdbx_description
1 polymer ?
#
loop_
_entity_poly.entity_id
_entity_poly.type
_entity_poly.pdbx_seq_one_letter_code
_entity_poly.pdbx_strand_id
1 'polypeptide(L)'
;MERKIPQPLVSVVADHISSVETHASLDSLFFYADAPGDAPEGSKHVKALEWLRRINKECKDPLSILGKLIEGYMESEESYRTPSAFSFLADNKNEPTFKENVNKMLAKYGFSYMTGGFIASGGSKPSLSLQEAIVGRNMGNDSNLLIVFYVQIMPDD
;
A
#
# COMPACT_ATOMS: atom_id res chain seq x y z
N MET A 1 22.93 1.81 -4.79
CA MET A 1 21.96 2.54 -3.96
C MET A 1 21.37 1.57 -2.96
N GLU A 2 21.60 1.79 -1.67
CA GLU A 2 20.92 1.01 -0.62
C GLU A 2 19.42 1.29 -0.70
N ARG A 3 18.61 0.23 -0.83
CA ARG A 3 17.16 0.34 -0.88
C ARG A 3 16.63 0.43 0.54
N LYS A 4 16.46 1.65 1.02
CA LYS A 4 15.94 1.93 2.37
C LYS A 4 14.42 1.95 2.39
N ILE A 5 13.85 1.58 3.53
CA ILE A 5 12.43 1.72 3.82
C ILE A 5 12.11 3.22 3.89
N PRO A 6 11.16 3.72 3.08
CA PRO A 6 10.72 5.12 3.16
C PRO A 6 10.21 5.48 4.55
N GLN A 7 10.58 6.66 5.07
CA GLN A 7 10.18 7.10 6.42
C GLN A 7 8.67 7.09 6.66
N PRO A 8 7.81 7.48 5.69
CA PRO A 8 6.38 7.37 5.89
C PRO A 8 5.91 5.92 6.08
N LEU A 9 6.54 4.96 5.40
CA LEU A 9 6.21 3.54 5.54
C LEU A 9 6.63 3.01 6.91
N VAL A 10 7.78 3.47 7.42
CA VAL A 10 8.21 3.20 8.81
C VAL A 10 7.15 3.66 9.81
N SER A 11 6.61 4.86 9.65
CA SER A 11 5.57 5.39 10.55
C SER A 11 4.31 4.54 10.52
N VAL A 12 3.77 4.27 9.33
CA VAL A 12 2.50 3.53 9.17
C VAL A 12 2.60 2.10 9.71
N VAL A 13 3.72 1.42 9.45
CA VAL A 13 3.95 0.07 9.95
C VAL A 13 4.15 0.07 11.46
N ALA A 14 4.90 1.03 12.02
CA ALA A 14 5.06 1.16 13.47
C ALA A 14 3.73 1.43 14.18
N ASP A 15 2.92 2.35 13.66
CA ASP A 15 1.57 2.64 14.20
C ASP A 15 0.72 1.37 14.22
N HIS A 16 0.67 0.66 13.10
CA HIS A 16 -0.15 -0.54 12.99
C HIS A 16 0.30 -1.67 13.93
N ILE A 17 1.56 -2.09 13.86
CA ILE A 17 2.09 -3.19 14.67
C ILE A 17 1.96 -2.83 16.17
N SER A 18 2.23 -1.58 16.55
CA SER A 18 2.08 -1.16 17.94
C SER A 18 0.63 -1.16 18.46
N SER A 19 -0.35 -1.10 17.57
CA SER A 19 -1.77 -1.12 17.93
C SER A 19 -2.32 -2.53 18.08
N VAL A 20 -1.83 -3.48 17.27
CA VAL A 20 -2.31 -4.87 17.23
C VAL A 20 -1.52 -5.74 18.21
N GLU A 21 -0.22 -5.50 18.37
CA GLU A 21 0.64 -6.35 19.16
C GLU A 21 0.74 -5.96 20.64
N THR A 22 1.02 -6.95 21.47
CA THR A 22 1.49 -6.75 22.85
C THR A 22 3.00 -6.47 22.85
N HIS A 23 3.56 -6.07 23.99
CA HIS A 23 5.02 -5.89 24.08
C HIS A 23 5.80 -7.16 23.73
N ALA A 24 5.34 -8.33 24.21
CA ALA A 24 6.04 -9.60 23.99
C ALA A 24 5.88 -10.13 22.56
N SER A 25 4.68 -10.00 21.98
CA SER A 25 4.43 -10.44 20.60
C SER A 25 5.11 -9.51 19.58
N LEU A 26 5.20 -8.21 19.86
CA LEU A 26 5.98 -7.27 19.07
C LEU A 26 7.47 -7.65 19.04
N ASP A 27 8.05 -7.97 20.20
CA ASP A 27 9.46 -8.38 20.26
C ASP A 27 9.71 -9.68 19.48
N SER A 28 8.80 -10.65 19.64
CA SER A 28 8.85 -11.92 18.91
C SER A 28 8.76 -11.72 17.38
N LEU A 29 7.92 -10.79 16.93
CA LEU A 29 7.75 -10.44 15.53
C LEU A 29 9.02 -9.84 14.92
N PHE A 30 9.67 -8.89 15.62
CA PHE A 30 10.91 -8.29 15.15
C PHE A 30 12.07 -9.30 15.14
N PHE A 31 12.15 -10.20 16.13
CA PHE A 31 13.15 -11.27 16.13
C PHE A 31 12.93 -12.27 14.99
N TYR A 32 11.69 -12.67 14.71
CA TYR A 32 11.35 -13.53 13.57
C TYR A 32 11.76 -12.90 12.22
N ALA A 33 11.64 -11.58 12.10
CA ALA A 33 12.03 -10.84 10.91
C ALA A 33 13.55 -10.63 10.77
N ASP A 34 14.38 -11.17 11.67
CA ASP A 34 15.84 -10.94 11.73
C ASP A 34 16.20 -9.45 11.97
N ALA A 35 15.42 -8.73 12.77
CA ALA A 35 15.72 -7.34 13.12
C ALA A 35 17.04 -7.25 13.93
N PRO A 36 17.88 -6.24 13.68
CA PRO A 36 19.17 -6.10 14.34
C PRO A 36 19.04 -5.60 15.78
N GLY A 37 19.90 -6.15 16.64
CA GLY A 37 20.05 -5.74 18.03
C GLY A 37 18.91 -6.15 18.95
N ASP A 38 19.03 -5.78 20.22
CA ASP A 38 18.06 -6.10 21.26
C ASP A 38 16.83 -5.19 21.21
N ALA A 39 15.76 -5.66 21.88
CA ALA A 39 14.51 -4.94 22.03
C ALA A 39 14.72 -3.53 22.61
N PRO A 40 14.32 -2.47 21.88
CA PRO A 40 14.39 -1.11 22.41
C PRO A 40 13.51 -0.93 23.64
N GLU A 41 13.80 0.09 24.45
CA GLU A 41 12.95 0.47 25.57
C GLU A 41 11.87 1.49 25.15
N GLY A 42 10.83 1.61 25.97
CA GLY A 42 9.75 2.58 25.79
C GLY A 42 8.40 1.98 25.41
N SER A 43 7.52 2.82 24.87
CA SER A 43 6.19 2.39 24.42
C SER A 43 6.30 1.49 23.19
N LYS A 44 5.29 0.64 22.94
CA LYS A 44 5.26 -0.27 21.77
C LYS A 44 5.54 0.47 20.45
N HIS A 45 4.95 1.65 20.29
CA HIS A 45 5.15 2.49 19.11
C HIS A 45 6.60 2.97 18.98
N VAL A 46 7.20 3.47 20.08
CA VAL A 46 8.60 3.89 20.09
C VAL A 46 9.55 2.72 19.79
N LYS A 47 9.27 1.53 20.34
CA LYS A 47 10.03 0.31 20.05
C LYS A 47 10.00 -0.06 18.57
N ALA A 48 8.81 -0.07 17.96
CA ALA A 48 8.65 -0.39 16.55
C ALA A 48 9.37 0.62 15.64
N LEU A 49 9.25 1.93 15.93
CA LEU A 49 9.95 2.97 15.18
C LEU A 49 11.46 2.81 15.26
N GLU A 50 11.99 2.58 16.46
CA GLU A 50 13.42 2.47 16.69
C GLU A 50 14.00 1.25 15.95
N TRP A 51 13.35 0.09 16.03
CA TRP A 51 13.78 -1.08 15.26
C TRP A 51 13.74 -0.86 13.75
N LEU A 52 12.65 -0.30 13.21
CA LEU A 52 12.54 -0.01 11.77
C LEU A 52 13.60 0.99 11.30
N ARG A 53 13.99 1.95 12.15
CA ARG A 53 15.10 2.88 11.88
C ARG A 53 16.45 2.17 11.92
N ARG A 54 16.67 1.26 12.87
CA ARG A 54 17.89 0.44 12.95
C ARG A 54 18.02 -0.47 11.74
N ILE A 55 16.95 -1.13 11.32
CA ILE A 55 16.90 -1.95 10.09
C ILE A 55 17.40 -1.12 8.89
N ASN A 56 16.93 0.12 8.75
CA ASN A 56 17.38 1.03 7.69
C ASN A 56 18.85 1.47 7.76
N LYS A 57 19.47 1.39 8.94
CA LYS A 57 20.84 1.88 9.19
C LYS A 57 21.86 0.74 9.12
N GLU A 58 21.49 -0.44 9.59
CA GLU A 58 22.43 -1.54 9.88
C GLU A 58 22.27 -2.73 8.93
N CYS A 59 21.10 -2.91 8.31
CA CYS A 59 20.84 -4.06 7.45
C CYS A 59 21.19 -3.77 5.97
N LYS A 60 21.74 -4.78 5.30
CA LYS A 60 22.06 -4.72 3.86
C LYS A 60 20.82 -4.70 2.97
N ASP A 61 19.76 -5.39 3.37
CA ASP A 61 18.47 -5.41 2.66
C ASP A 61 17.27 -5.13 3.58
N PRO A 62 17.06 -3.84 3.95
CA PRO A 62 15.97 -3.42 4.82
C PRO A 62 14.57 -3.84 4.33
N LEU A 63 14.36 -3.86 3.01
CA LEU A 63 13.07 -4.19 2.42
C LEU A 63 12.70 -5.67 2.58
N SER A 64 13.68 -6.57 2.57
CA SER A 64 13.43 -8.00 2.82
C SER A 64 12.95 -8.23 4.25
N ILE A 65 13.58 -7.57 5.22
CA ILE A 65 13.17 -7.63 6.64
C ILE A 65 11.77 -7.04 6.82
N LEU A 66 11.50 -5.89 6.19
CA LEU A 66 10.17 -5.28 6.23
C LEU A 66 9.10 -6.22 5.66
N GLY A 67 9.39 -6.88 4.55
CA GLY A 67 8.47 -7.80 3.90
C GLY A 67 8.07 -8.96 4.81
N LYS A 68 9.03 -9.60 5.48
CA LYS A 68 8.77 -10.62 6.52
C LYS A 68 7.94 -10.07 7.67
N LEU A 69 8.24 -8.84 8.12
CA LEU A 69 7.55 -8.21 9.24
C LEU A 69 6.06 -7.98 8.95
N ILE A 70 5.73 -7.60 7.72
CA ILE A 70 4.35 -7.31 7.32
C ILE A 70 3.61 -8.53 6.74
N GLU A 71 4.32 -9.65 6.51
CA GLU A 71 3.80 -10.85 5.85
C GLU A 71 2.49 -11.34 6.48
N GLY A 72 2.50 -11.53 7.79
CA GLY A 72 1.33 -11.99 8.55
C GLY A 72 0.12 -11.07 8.39
N TYR A 73 0.33 -9.74 8.33
CA TYR A 73 -0.76 -8.77 8.17
C TYR A 73 -1.21 -8.59 6.72
N MET A 74 -0.34 -8.85 5.75
CA MET A 74 -0.65 -8.75 4.33
C MET A 74 -1.40 -10.00 3.82
N GLU A 75 -1.11 -11.15 4.43
CA GLU A 75 -1.63 -12.46 4.01
C GLU A 75 -2.75 -13.00 4.90
N SER A 76 -2.99 -12.40 6.07
CA SER A 76 -4.14 -12.75 6.93
C SER A 76 -5.48 -12.57 6.20
N GLU A 77 -6.45 -13.45 6.41
CA GLU A 77 -7.83 -13.16 5.98
C GLU A 77 -8.46 -12.04 6.83
N GLU A 78 -7.88 -11.78 8.00
CA GLU A 78 -8.30 -10.74 8.92
C GLU A 78 -7.94 -9.35 8.39
N SER A 79 -8.95 -8.51 8.21
CA SER A 79 -8.80 -7.11 7.80
C SER A 79 -8.52 -6.25 9.02
N TYR A 80 -7.24 -6.10 9.36
CA TYR A 80 -6.83 -5.17 10.41
C TYR A 80 -7.09 -3.74 9.93
N ARG A 81 -8.04 -3.06 10.58
CA ARG A 81 -8.27 -1.62 10.35
C ARG A 81 -7.02 -0.84 10.73
N THR A 82 -6.70 0.18 9.95
CA THR A 82 -5.66 1.12 10.37
C THR A 82 -6.21 1.93 11.54
N PRO A 83 -5.60 1.91 12.73
CA PRO A 83 -5.98 2.84 13.78
C PRO A 83 -5.49 4.22 13.36
N SER A 84 -6.36 4.96 12.68
CA SER A 84 -6.21 6.40 12.50
C SER A 84 -6.66 7.08 13.78
N ALA A 85 -5.91 8.09 14.26
CA ALA A 85 -6.37 9.00 15.31
C ALA A 85 -7.72 9.68 14.97
N PHE A 86 -8.14 9.65 13.70
CA PHE A 86 -9.40 10.19 13.19
C PHE A 86 -10.50 9.14 12.94
N SER A 87 -10.27 7.85 13.24
CA SER A 87 -11.25 6.77 12.97
C SER A 87 -12.54 6.91 13.78
N PHE A 88 -12.53 7.70 14.87
CA PHE A 88 -13.73 8.04 15.65
C PHE A 88 -14.67 9.05 14.96
N LEU A 89 -14.23 9.73 13.89
CA LEU A 89 -14.98 10.80 13.21
C LEU A 89 -15.51 10.40 11.82
N ALA A 90 -15.12 9.25 11.28
CA ALA A 90 -15.44 8.85 9.92
C ALA A 90 -16.46 7.69 9.87
N ASP A 91 -17.48 7.85 9.04
CA ASP A 91 -18.51 6.84 8.80
C ASP A 91 -17.88 5.57 8.20
N ASN A 92 -18.02 4.46 8.92
CA ASN A 92 -17.07 3.33 9.02
C ASN A 92 -17.00 2.37 7.80
N LYS A 93 -17.36 2.80 6.58
CA LYS A 93 -17.44 1.89 5.41
C LYS A 93 -16.39 2.07 4.32
N ASN A 94 -15.66 3.19 4.30
CA ASN A 94 -14.72 3.52 3.21
C ASN A 94 -13.28 3.79 3.68
N GLU A 95 -12.94 3.52 4.95
CA GLU A 95 -11.54 3.67 5.39
C GLU A 95 -10.65 2.59 4.77
N PRO A 96 -9.51 2.96 4.17
CA PRO A 96 -8.61 2.00 3.56
C PRO A 96 -8.03 1.06 4.62
N THR A 97 -8.07 -0.23 4.31
CA THR A 97 -7.46 -1.28 5.16
C THR A 97 -5.95 -1.07 5.26
N PHE A 98 -5.32 -1.66 6.28
CA PHE A 98 -3.85 -1.61 6.40
C PHE A 98 -3.16 -2.09 5.10
N LYS A 99 -3.66 -3.19 4.53
CA LYS A 99 -3.18 -3.74 3.26
C LYS A 99 -3.25 -2.74 2.12
N GLU A 100 -4.38 -2.05 1.96
CA GLU A 100 -4.55 -1.03 0.92
C GLU A 100 -3.62 0.16 1.14
N ASN A 101 -3.46 0.62 2.38
CA ASN A 101 -2.60 1.74 2.70
C ASN A 101 -1.13 1.41 2.41
N VAL A 102 -0.66 0.25 2.89
CA VAL A 102 0.70 -0.24 2.63
C VAL A 102 0.95 -0.42 1.13
N ASN A 103 0.03 -1.05 0.39
CA ASN A 103 0.17 -1.20 -1.06
C ASN A 103 0.23 0.13 -1.81
N LYS A 104 -0.65 1.09 -1.46
CA LYS A 104 -0.62 2.45 -2.04
C LYS A 104 0.71 3.15 -1.78
N MET A 105 1.24 3.02 -0.57
CA MET A 105 2.51 3.63 -0.20
C MET A 105 3.70 2.96 -0.89
N LEU A 106 3.76 1.62 -0.90
CA LEU A 106 4.78 0.87 -1.61
C LEU A 106 4.81 1.30 -3.09
N ALA A 107 3.66 1.33 -3.75
CA ALA A 107 3.53 1.74 -5.15
C ALA A 107 4.03 3.19 -5.38
N LYS A 108 3.73 4.11 -4.46
CA LYS A 108 4.21 5.51 -4.52
C LYS A 108 5.73 5.61 -4.53
N TYR A 109 6.43 4.68 -3.87
CA TYR A 109 7.89 4.62 -3.83
C TYR A 109 8.50 3.64 -4.84
N GLY A 110 7.70 3.08 -5.76
CA GLY A 110 8.19 2.14 -6.78
C GLY A 110 8.43 0.72 -6.25
N PHE A 111 7.75 0.36 -5.16
CA PHE A 111 7.78 -0.99 -4.58
C PHE A 111 6.44 -1.68 -4.74
N SER A 112 6.45 -3.01 -4.71
CA SER A 112 5.25 -3.84 -4.70
C SER A 112 5.45 -5.03 -3.77
N TYR A 113 4.45 -5.29 -2.93
CA TYR A 113 4.42 -6.50 -2.13
C TYR A 113 4.10 -7.72 -3.00
N MET A 114 4.78 -8.84 -2.74
CA MET A 114 4.56 -10.15 -3.33
C MET A 114 4.39 -11.15 -2.19
N THR A 115 3.53 -12.14 -2.39
CA THR A 115 3.26 -13.23 -1.43
C THR A 115 4.56 -13.90 -0.97
N GLY A 116 4.62 -14.28 0.30
CA GLY A 116 5.80 -14.82 0.99
C GLY A 116 6.70 -13.74 1.58
N GLY A 117 6.17 -12.57 1.90
CA GLY A 117 6.95 -11.49 2.54
C GLY A 117 8.00 -10.84 1.63
N PHE A 118 7.82 -10.88 0.30
CA PHE A 118 8.79 -10.30 -0.64
C PHE A 118 8.37 -8.90 -1.09
N ILE A 119 9.28 -7.93 -1.00
CA ILE A 119 9.06 -6.58 -1.55
C ILE A 119 9.92 -6.41 -2.80
N ALA A 120 9.27 -6.42 -3.96
CA ALA A 120 9.93 -6.17 -5.24
C ALA A 120 10.08 -4.66 -5.49
N SER A 121 11.20 -4.28 -6.07
CA SER A 121 11.41 -2.92 -6.58
C SER A 121 11.10 -2.92 -8.07
N GLY A 122 9.99 -2.26 -8.44
CA GLY A 122 9.56 -2.12 -9.82
C GLY A 122 10.43 -1.08 -10.52
N GLY A 123 11.50 -1.54 -11.17
CA GLY A 123 12.24 -0.76 -12.15
C GLY A 123 11.41 -0.54 -13.41
N SER A 124 10.32 0.22 -13.31
CA SER A 124 9.64 0.95 -14.40
C SER A 124 8.28 1.41 -13.89
N LYS A 125 8.02 2.71 -13.98
CA LYS A 125 6.66 3.23 -14.01
C LYS A 125 5.94 2.52 -15.16
N PRO A 126 4.72 2.04 -14.94
CA PRO A 126 3.62 2.64 -15.69
C PRO A 126 2.38 2.77 -14.78
N SER A 127 2.42 3.67 -13.80
CA SER A 127 1.26 3.89 -12.91
C SER A 127 0.31 4.99 -13.38
N LEU A 128 0.28 5.30 -14.68
CA LEU A 128 -0.75 6.18 -15.28
C LEU A 128 -1.41 5.56 -16.53
N SER A 129 -0.69 4.75 -17.31
CA SER A 129 -1.19 4.33 -18.63
C SER A 129 -2.32 3.29 -18.62
N LEU A 130 -2.57 2.55 -17.52
CA LEU A 130 -3.68 1.57 -17.50
C LEU A 130 -5.01 2.19 -17.08
N GLN A 131 -5.01 3.08 -16.08
CA GLN A 131 -6.23 3.75 -15.63
C GLN A 131 -6.69 4.75 -16.70
N GLU A 132 -5.77 5.47 -17.33
CA GLU A 132 -6.06 6.33 -18.50
C GLU A 132 -6.55 5.52 -19.72
N ALA A 133 -6.02 4.32 -19.97
CA ALA A 133 -6.47 3.47 -21.09
C ALA A 133 -7.82 2.78 -20.85
N ILE A 134 -8.23 2.59 -19.58
CA ILE A 134 -9.55 2.04 -19.22
C ILE A 134 -10.61 3.15 -19.26
N VAL A 135 -10.28 4.37 -18.82
CA VAL A 135 -11.20 5.53 -18.89
C VAL A 135 -11.34 6.04 -20.33
N GLY A 136 -10.26 6.07 -21.12
CA GLY A 136 -10.27 6.54 -22.50
C GLY A 136 -11.08 5.66 -23.48
N ARG A 137 -11.46 4.44 -23.09
CA ARG A 137 -12.30 3.56 -23.93
C ARG A 137 -13.80 3.75 -23.76
N ASN A 138 -14.26 4.51 -22.78
CA ASN A 138 -15.69 4.67 -22.50
C ASN A 138 -16.25 6.08 -22.77
N MET A 139 -15.51 6.93 -23.50
CA MET A 139 -15.95 8.28 -23.89
C MET A 139 -15.98 8.50 -25.41
N GLY A 140 -16.03 7.41 -26.20
CA GLY A 140 -15.91 7.47 -27.65
C GLY A 140 -17.08 6.86 -28.41
N ASN A 141 -18.33 6.95 -27.93
CA ASN A 141 -19.47 6.58 -28.77
C ASN A 141 -20.80 7.27 -28.44
N ASP A 142 -20.81 8.59 -28.23
CA ASP A 142 -22.07 9.35 -28.20
C ASP A 142 -21.85 10.75 -28.78
N SER A 143 -21.67 10.83 -30.10
CA SER A 143 -21.80 12.09 -30.83
C SER A 143 -22.13 11.82 -32.30
N ASN A 144 -23.17 12.46 -32.81
CA ASN A 144 -23.41 12.72 -34.23
C ASN A 144 -23.93 11.58 -35.13
N LEU A 145 -25.06 10.98 -34.78
CA LEU A 145 -26.12 10.76 -35.79
C LEU A 145 -26.93 12.06 -35.92
N LEU A 146 -26.26 13.09 -36.42
CA LEU A 146 -26.90 14.26 -36.99
C LEU A 146 -27.81 13.78 -38.12
N ILE A 147 -29.06 14.22 -38.09
CA ILE A 147 -29.61 15.02 -39.19
C ILE A 147 -29.25 14.45 -40.57
N VAL A 148 -29.84 13.31 -40.93
CA VAL A 148 -30.14 12.95 -42.32
C VAL A 148 -31.59 12.44 -42.37
N PHE A 149 -32.49 13.26 -41.84
CA PHE A 149 -33.94 13.13 -42.05
C PHE A 149 -34.43 14.42 -42.70
N TYR A 150 -33.96 14.73 -43.90
CA TYR A 150 -34.67 15.60 -44.83
C TYR A 150 -34.09 15.36 -46.23
N VAL A 151 -34.97 15.14 -47.20
CA VAL A 151 -34.72 14.91 -48.64
C VAL A 151 -34.38 13.47 -49.04
N GLN A 152 -35.41 12.61 -49.11
CA GLN A 152 -35.61 11.66 -50.22
C GLN A 152 -37.06 11.13 -50.20
N ILE A 153 -38.05 12.03 -50.26
CA ILE A 153 -39.43 11.69 -50.64
C ILE A 153 -39.86 12.74 -51.67
N MET A 154 -39.72 12.41 -52.95
CA MET A 154 -40.62 12.75 -54.06
C MET A 154 -40.22 11.86 -55.25
N PRO A 155 -41.17 11.14 -55.88
CA PRO A 155 -40.96 10.43 -57.14
C PRO A 155 -41.20 11.40 -58.31
N ASP A 156 -40.35 11.33 -59.34
CA ASP A 156 -40.65 11.85 -60.67
C ASP A 156 -40.73 10.66 -61.64
N ASP A 157 -41.71 10.75 -62.54
CA ASP A 157 -42.24 9.82 -63.57
C ASP A 157 -43.32 8.81 -63.14
#